data_AF-A0A9X2BF08-F1
#
_entry.id   AF-A0A9X2BF08-F1
#
_cell.length_a   1.000
_cell.length_b   1.000
_cell.length_c   1.000
_cell.angle_alpha   90.00
_cell.angle_beta   90.00
_cell.angle_gamma   90.00
#
_symmetry.space_group_name_H-M   'P 1'
#
loop_
_entity.id
_entity.type
_entity.pdbx_description
1 polymer ?
#
loop_
_entity_poly.entity_id
_entity_poly.type
_entity_poly.pdbx_seq_one_letter_code
_entity_poly.pdbx_strand_id
1 'polypeptide(L)'
;MKPVILYYPTLQKDLNCYEWFGNLSNKVKLIKVTSFQDVKSVMKLGDYTVYIILTNSHSFPTTWQFTQLQADTTLMILAGFNKMNMILLNSFLESLDTYVEPSPDNSSFYRSLDYLDDNLCDNELSLEKVASHAFVSKCHYSRIFQQYVGKGFKEYVINKRIQKAKLLLKKGETVTDVCFSIGYNDLTHFGRMFKKIVGINPSQYRNQYSACQEAKTS
;
A
#
# COMPACT_ATOMS: atom_id res chain seq x y z
N MET A 1 -11.31 -19.45 10.25
CA MET A 1 -12.03 -19.62 8.96
C MET A 1 -11.01 -19.69 7.83
N LYS A 2 -11.30 -20.29 6.67
CA LYS A 2 -10.38 -20.38 5.52
C LYS A 2 -10.85 -19.44 4.39
N PRO A 3 -10.47 -18.16 4.39
CA PRO A 3 -10.83 -17.24 3.30
C PRO A 3 -9.99 -17.49 2.03
N VAL A 4 -10.60 -17.29 0.87
CA VAL A 4 -9.91 -17.27 -0.43
C VAL A 4 -10.32 -16.04 -1.24
N ILE A 5 -9.35 -15.42 -1.90
CA ILE A 5 -9.57 -14.34 -2.86
C ILE A 5 -9.42 -14.90 -4.27
N LEU A 6 -10.47 -14.75 -5.09
CA LEU A 6 -10.48 -15.04 -6.51
C LEU A 6 -10.33 -13.73 -7.28
N TYR A 7 -9.12 -13.44 -7.73
CA TYR A 7 -8.78 -12.17 -8.37
C TYR A 7 -8.86 -12.28 -9.90
N TYR A 8 -9.75 -11.50 -10.50
CA TYR A 8 -9.90 -11.32 -11.94
C TYR A 8 -9.24 -9.99 -12.38
N PRO A 9 -8.01 -10.03 -12.94
CA PRO A 9 -7.34 -8.82 -13.41
C PRO A 9 -7.83 -8.37 -14.78
N THR A 10 -7.85 -7.07 -15.02
CA THR A 10 -7.93 -6.50 -16.37
C THR A 10 -6.62 -6.71 -17.15
N LEU A 11 -6.73 -6.70 -18.49
CA LEU A 11 -5.59 -6.85 -19.42
C LEU A 11 -4.59 -5.67 -19.36
N GLN A 12 -4.93 -4.56 -18.69
CA GLN A 12 -3.98 -3.49 -18.44
C GLN A 12 -3.03 -3.89 -17.30
N LYS A 13 -1.73 -3.82 -17.58
CA LYS A 13 -0.63 -4.07 -16.63
C LYS A 13 -0.70 -3.10 -15.45
N ASP A 14 -1.54 -3.37 -14.46
CA ASP A 14 -1.41 -2.78 -13.14
C ASP A 14 -0.32 -3.53 -12.38
N LEU A 15 0.93 -3.08 -12.53
CA LEU A 15 2.07 -3.58 -11.74
C LEU A 15 1.86 -3.40 -10.22
N ASN A 16 0.88 -2.57 -9.79
CA ASN A 16 0.62 -2.26 -8.39
C ASN A 16 -0.28 -3.27 -7.67
N CYS A 17 -1.00 -4.17 -8.38
CA CYS A 17 -1.92 -5.08 -7.70
C CYS A 17 -1.19 -6.11 -6.82
N TYR A 18 -0.02 -6.60 -7.26
CA TYR A 18 0.81 -7.50 -6.45
C TYR A 18 1.43 -6.82 -5.22
N GLU A 19 1.68 -5.50 -5.26
CA GLU A 19 2.13 -4.74 -4.08
C GLU A 19 1.04 -4.70 -2.99
N TRP A 20 -0.25 -4.60 -3.37
CA TRP A 20 -1.37 -4.63 -2.41
C TRP A 20 -1.68 -6.03 -1.90
N PHE A 21 -1.61 -7.05 -2.75
CA PHE A 21 -1.84 -8.43 -2.34
C PHE A 21 -0.68 -9.03 -1.54
N GLY A 22 0.53 -8.47 -1.64
CA GLY A 22 1.68 -8.91 -0.85
C GLY A 22 1.39 -8.99 0.65
N ASN A 23 0.63 -8.02 1.17
CA ASN A 23 0.24 -7.94 2.59
C ASN A 23 -0.83 -8.96 2.99
N LEU A 24 -1.70 -9.33 2.04
CA LEU A 24 -2.80 -10.27 2.24
C LEU A 24 -2.33 -11.73 2.14
N SER A 25 -1.23 -11.98 1.44
CA SER A 25 -0.75 -13.30 1.06
C SER A 25 -0.40 -14.24 2.23
N ASN A 26 -0.12 -13.68 3.41
CA ASN A 26 0.20 -14.47 4.60
C ASN A 26 -1.05 -15.00 5.34
N LYS A 27 -2.24 -14.44 5.07
CA LYS A 27 -3.48 -14.75 5.81
C LYS A 27 -4.59 -15.31 4.92
N VAL A 28 -4.59 -14.95 3.63
CA VAL A 28 -5.63 -15.34 2.68
C VAL A 28 -5.00 -15.89 1.41
N LYS A 29 -5.52 -17.02 0.93
CA LYS A 29 -5.05 -17.60 -0.32
C LYS A 29 -5.56 -16.77 -1.49
N LEU A 30 -4.65 -16.28 -2.32
CA LEU A 30 -4.97 -15.56 -3.55
C LEU A 30 -4.89 -16.49 -4.75
N ILE A 31 -5.97 -16.58 -5.52
CA ILE A 31 -6.04 -17.34 -6.77
C ILE A 31 -6.41 -16.38 -7.89
N LYS A 32 -5.52 -16.26 -8.87
CA LYS A 32 -5.82 -15.52 -10.10
C LYS A 32 -6.78 -16.35 -10.96
N VAL A 33 -7.88 -15.74 -11.38
CA VAL A 33 -8.86 -16.32 -12.30
C VAL A 33 -8.91 -15.51 -13.59
N THR A 34 -9.21 -16.18 -14.69
CA THR A 34 -9.30 -15.57 -16.03
C THR A 34 -10.69 -15.68 -16.64
N SER A 35 -11.52 -16.58 -16.11
CA SER A 35 -12.88 -16.83 -16.59
C SER A 35 -13.85 -17.07 -15.42
N PHE A 36 -15.15 -16.97 -15.71
CA PHE A 36 -16.18 -17.33 -14.74
C PHE A 36 -16.20 -18.84 -14.44
N GLN A 37 -15.71 -19.68 -15.36
CA GLN A 37 -15.58 -21.11 -15.14
C GLN A 37 -14.47 -21.44 -14.14
N ASP A 38 -13.40 -20.64 -14.11
CA ASP A 38 -12.33 -20.80 -13.12
C ASP A 38 -12.89 -20.55 -11.71
N VAL A 39 -13.72 -19.51 -11.56
CA VAL A 39 -14.43 -19.20 -10.30
C VAL A 39 -15.29 -20.38 -9.87
N LYS A 40 -16.15 -20.89 -10.76
CA LYS A 40 -17.01 -22.06 -10.47
C LYS A 40 -16.19 -23.29 -10.08
N SER A 41 -15.08 -23.53 -10.77
CA SER A 41 -14.20 -24.68 -10.49
C SER A 41 -13.56 -24.58 -9.12
N VAL A 42 -13.07 -23.40 -8.72
CA VAL A 42 -12.48 -23.19 -7.40
C VAL A 42 -13.54 -23.27 -6.28
N MET A 43 -14.76 -22.79 -6.53
CA MET A 43 -15.84 -22.91 -5.55
C MET A 43 -16.32 -24.35 -5.39
N LYS A 44 -16.29 -25.17 -6.46
CA LYS A 44 -16.72 -26.57 -6.41
C LYS A 44 -15.66 -27.52 -5.83
N LEU A 45 -14.39 -27.24 -6.07
CA LEU A 45 -13.26 -28.11 -5.67
C LEU A 45 -12.54 -27.63 -4.40
N GLY A 46 -12.72 -26.36 -4.02
CA GLY A 46 -12.04 -25.75 -2.88
C GLY A 46 -12.79 -25.97 -1.58
N ASP A 47 -12.04 -26.18 -0.50
CA ASP A 47 -12.55 -26.23 0.88
C ASP A 47 -12.30 -24.87 1.56
N TYR A 48 -13.04 -23.84 1.15
CA TYR A 48 -12.97 -22.50 1.73
C TYR A 48 -14.31 -22.10 2.34
N THR A 49 -14.25 -21.39 3.46
CA THR A 49 -15.46 -20.96 4.19
C THR A 49 -15.93 -19.57 3.78
N VAL A 50 -15.04 -18.78 3.16
CA VAL A 50 -15.34 -17.44 2.64
C VAL A 50 -14.69 -17.28 1.28
N TYR A 51 -15.49 -16.90 0.28
CA TYR A 51 -15.03 -16.60 -1.07
C TYR A 51 -15.16 -15.10 -1.34
N ILE A 52 -14.07 -14.49 -1.78
CA ILE A 52 -14.01 -13.07 -2.10
C ILE A 52 -13.62 -12.95 -3.58
N ILE A 53 -14.56 -12.55 -4.43
CA ILE A 53 -14.30 -12.33 -5.85
C ILE A 53 -13.94 -10.86 -6.04
N LEU A 54 -12.73 -10.60 -6.54
CA LEU A 54 -12.18 -9.26 -6.69
C LEU A 54 -11.82 -8.97 -8.14
N THR A 55 -12.04 -7.72 -8.57
CA THR A 55 -11.46 -7.21 -9.81
C THR A 55 -10.99 -5.77 -9.65
N ASN A 56 -9.93 -5.42 -10.37
CA ASN A 56 -9.43 -4.04 -10.43
C ASN A 56 -10.26 -3.16 -11.38
N SER A 57 -11.12 -3.73 -12.24
CA SER A 57 -12.08 -2.95 -13.04
C SER A 57 -13.23 -2.41 -12.20
N HIS A 58 -13.85 -1.33 -12.68
CA HIS A 58 -15.08 -0.77 -12.07
C HIS A 58 -16.25 -1.76 -12.02
N SER A 59 -16.25 -2.77 -12.88
CA SER A 59 -17.27 -3.81 -12.92
C SER A 59 -16.70 -5.13 -13.44
N PHE A 60 -17.32 -6.25 -13.05
CA PHE A 60 -17.08 -7.54 -13.68
C PHE A 60 -17.71 -7.60 -15.08
N PRO A 61 -17.30 -8.56 -15.94
CA PRO A 61 -17.97 -8.77 -17.22
C PRO A 61 -19.46 -9.06 -17.01
N THR A 62 -20.33 -8.44 -17.82
CA THR A 62 -21.79 -8.62 -17.75
C THR A 62 -22.23 -10.06 -18.03
N THR A 63 -21.36 -10.86 -18.65
CA THR A 63 -21.55 -12.29 -18.88
C THR A 63 -21.43 -13.14 -17.61
N TRP A 64 -20.90 -12.59 -16.51
CA TRP A 64 -20.75 -13.31 -15.24
C TRP A 64 -22.07 -13.34 -14.48
N GLN A 65 -22.72 -14.48 -14.51
CA GLN A 65 -24.01 -14.69 -13.86
C GLN A 65 -23.78 -15.13 -12.41
N PHE A 66 -23.44 -14.19 -11.52
CA PHE A 66 -23.19 -14.46 -10.09
C PHE A 66 -24.36 -15.14 -9.37
N THR A 67 -25.60 -14.94 -9.85
CA THR A 67 -26.80 -15.62 -9.36
C THR A 67 -26.74 -17.15 -9.52
N GLN A 68 -25.89 -17.65 -10.42
CA GLN A 68 -25.67 -19.10 -10.60
C GLN A 68 -24.65 -19.68 -9.62
N LEU A 69 -24.00 -18.85 -8.80
CA LEU A 69 -23.10 -19.35 -7.76
C LEU A 69 -23.95 -19.83 -6.59
N GLN A 70 -24.16 -21.14 -6.50
CA GLN A 70 -24.68 -21.75 -5.28
C GLN A 70 -23.54 -21.81 -4.27
N ALA A 71 -23.62 -20.97 -3.26
CA ALA A 71 -22.66 -20.96 -2.17
C ALA A 71 -23.40 -21.18 -0.86
N ASP A 72 -23.17 -22.33 -0.23
CA ASP A 72 -23.53 -22.56 1.18
C ASP A 72 -22.58 -21.81 2.13
N THR A 73 -21.73 -20.94 1.58
CA THR A 73 -20.63 -20.23 2.22
C THR A 73 -20.74 -18.73 1.97
N THR A 74 -20.05 -17.93 2.78
CA THR A 74 -20.07 -16.48 2.64
C THR A 74 -19.38 -16.06 1.34
N LEU A 75 -20.14 -15.41 0.46
CA LEU A 75 -19.65 -14.86 -0.80
C LEU A 75 -19.63 -13.33 -0.75
N MET A 76 -18.47 -12.75 -1.02
CA MET A 76 -18.29 -11.31 -1.18
C MET A 76 -17.79 -11.01 -2.60
N ILE A 77 -18.37 -10.01 -3.26
CA ILE A 77 -18.00 -9.59 -4.60
C ILE A 77 -17.64 -8.11 -4.54
N LEU A 78 -16.40 -7.75 -4.89
CA LEU A 78 -15.96 -6.36 -4.91
C LEU A 78 -15.38 -6.03 -6.29
N ALA A 79 -15.92 -4.97 -6.88
CA ALA A 79 -15.40 -4.38 -8.11
C ALA A 79 -14.78 -3.01 -7.80
N GLY A 80 -13.65 -2.73 -8.44
CA GLY A 80 -12.96 -1.45 -8.35
C GLY A 80 -12.05 -1.35 -7.13
N PHE A 81 -10.76 -1.12 -7.40
CA PHE A 81 -9.79 -0.89 -6.34
C PHE A 81 -9.73 0.61 -6.01
N ASN A 82 -10.28 0.96 -4.85
CA ASN A 82 -10.05 2.25 -4.23
C ASN A 82 -9.56 2.06 -2.79
N LYS A 83 -8.92 3.08 -2.23
CA LYS A 83 -8.31 3.01 -0.89
C LYS A 83 -9.32 2.60 0.19
N MET A 84 -10.57 3.07 0.10
CA MET A 84 -11.62 2.77 1.08
C MET A 84 -12.04 1.30 1.01
N ASN A 85 -12.32 0.77 -0.18
CA ASN A 85 -12.67 -0.63 -0.40
C ASN A 85 -11.59 -1.58 0.13
N MET A 86 -10.32 -1.18 -0.02
CA MET A 86 -9.19 -1.96 0.49
C MET A 86 -9.09 -1.94 2.02
N ILE A 87 -9.34 -0.78 2.65
CA ILE A 87 -9.39 -0.68 4.11
C ILE A 87 -10.52 -1.55 4.67
N LEU A 88 -11.70 -1.50 4.04
CA LEU A 88 -12.85 -2.31 4.45
C LEU A 88 -12.61 -3.80 4.27
N LEU A 89 -12.02 -4.19 3.13
CA LEU A 89 -11.65 -5.59 2.88
C LEU A 89 -10.63 -6.08 3.90
N ASN A 90 -9.62 -5.27 4.22
CA ASN A 90 -8.63 -5.64 5.23
C ASN A 90 -9.27 -5.78 6.62
N SER A 91 -10.09 -4.81 7.02
CA SER A 91 -10.82 -4.86 8.30
C SER A 91 -11.77 -6.05 8.40
N PHE A 92 -12.43 -6.43 7.30
CA PHE A 92 -13.26 -7.62 7.22
C PHE A 92 -12.43 -8.91 7.33
N LEU A 93 -11.30 -8.99 6.62
CA LEU A 93 -10.42 -10.14 6.72
C LEU A 93 -9.85 -10.31 8.14
N GLU A 94 -9.53 -9.20 8.81
CA GLU A 94 -9.13 -9.19 10.23
C GLU A 94 -10.27 -9.64 11.16
N SER A 95 -11.53 -9.32 10.84
CA SER A 95 -12.69 -9.78 11.60
C SER A 95 -13.06 -11.25 11.35
N LEU A 96 -12.65 -11.83 10.22
CA LEU A 96 -12.78 -13.27 9.96
C LEU A 96 -11.71 -14.11 10.66
N ASP A 97 -10.56 -13.50 10.95
CA ASP A 97 -9.48 -14.08 11.73
C ASP A 97 -9.74 -14.02 13.25
N THR A 98 -10.88 -13.51 13.72
CA THR A 98 -11.16 -13.34 15.17
C THR A 98 -11.53 -14.63 15.92
N TYR A 99 -11.12 -15.79 15.39
CA TYR A 99 -10.86 -17.01 16.19
C TYR A 99 -9.36 -17.35 16.23
N VAL A 100 -8.52 -16.33 16.07
CA VAL A 100 -7.13 -16.31 16.49
C VAL A 100 -7.09 -15.28 17.60
N GLU A 101 -6.77 -15.73 18.81
CA GLU A 101 -6.40 -14.84 19.92
C GLU A 101 -5.54 -13.70 19.37
N PRO A 102 -5.91 -12.42 19.56
CA PRO A 102 -5.11 -11.31 19.06
C PRO A 102 -3.71 -11.45 19.65
N SER A 103 -2.73 -11.85 18.82
CA SER A 103 -1.36 -11.82 19.30
C SER A 103 -1.02 -10.34 19.55
N PRO A 104 -0.41 -9.99 20.69
CA PRO A 104 -0.04 -8.61 21.01
C PRO A 104 0.81 -7.90 19.94
N ASP A 105 1.36 -8.64 18.97
CA ASP A 105 2.37 -8.23 17.98
C ASP A 105 1.79 -7.45 16.77
N ASN A 106 0.50 -7.62 16.41
CA ASN A 106 -0.07 -6.90 15.25
C ASN A 106 -0.50 -5.47 15.58
N SER A 107 -1.10 -5.25 16.76
CA SER A 107 -1.52 -3.89 17.18
C SER A 107 -0.32 -2.97 17.38
N SER A 108 0.79 -3.49 17.92
CA SER A 108 2.04 -2.75 18.09
C SER A 108 2.68 -2.41 16.73
N PHE A 109 2.59 -3.30 15.74
CA PHE A 109 3.04 -3.01 14.38
C PHE A 109 2.27 -1.84 13.75
N TYR A 110 0.93 -1.83 13.78
CA TYR A 110 0.17 -0.70 13.21
C TYR A 110 0.45 0.62 13.93
N ARG A 111 0.53 0.62 15.27
CA ARG A 111 0.94 1.82 16.03
C ARG A 111 2.33 2.32 15.64
N SER A 112 3.25 1.41 15.31
CA SER A 112 4.57 1.81 14.85
C SER A 112 4.56 2.41 13.44
N LEU A 113 3.57 2.11 12.60
CA LEU A 113 3.37 2.80 11.33
C LEU A 113 2.85 4.23 11.55
N ASP A 114 1.96 4.43 12.52
CA ASP A 114 1.50 5.77 12.92
C ASP A 114 2.68 6.59 13.45
N TYR A 115 3.46 6.02 14.37
CA TYR A 115 4.70 6.63 14.86
C TYR A 115 5.68 6.97 13.71
N LEU A 116 5.83 6.09 12.72
CA LEU A 116 6.68 6.33 11.56
C LEU A 116 6.17 7.53 10.74
N ASP A 117 4.88 7.60 10.45
CA ASP A 117 4.30 8.69 9.66
C ASP A 117 4.36 10.04 10.41
N ASP A 118 4.12 10.05 11.72
CA ASP A 118 4.24 11.24 12.58
C ASP A 118 5.69 11.76 12.66
N ASN A 119 6.66 10.85 12.67
CA ASN A 119 8.09 11.16 12.77
C ASN A 119 8.80 11.14 11.42
N LEU A 120 8.07 11.12 10.31
CA LEU A 120 8.64 10.96 8.97
C LEU A 120 9.73 12.00 8.67
N CYS A 121 9.56 13.22 9.19
CA CYS A 121 10.44 14.37 8.96
C CYS A 121 11.53 14.53 10.04
N ASP A 122 11.59 13.62 11.03
CA ASP A 122 12.69 13.56 11.99
C ASP A 122 13.95 13.02 11.30
N ASN A 123 15.06 13.74 11.38
CA ASN A 123 16.33 13.33 10.77
C ASN A 123 16.96 12.11 11.46
N GLU A 124 16.55 11.80 12.70
CA GLU A 124 17.02 10.64 13.45
C GLU A 124 16.10 9.40 13.31
N LEU A 125 15.05 9.50 12.48
CA LEU A 125 14.14 8.38 12.25
C LEU A 125 14.93 7.18 11.71
N SER A 126 14.81 6.05 12.41
CA SER A 126 15.49 4.81 12.05
C SER A 126 14.60 3.61 12.28
N LEU A 127 14.92 2.52 11.58
CA LEU A 127 14.25 1.24 11.76
C LEU A 127 14.26 0.77 13.22
N GLU A 128 15.35 1.05 13.94
CA GLU A 128 15.53 0.71 15.36
C GLU A 128 14.51 1.43 16.25
N LYS A 129 14.34 2.76 16.05
CA LYS A 129 13.38 3.57 16.80
C LYS A 129 11.95 3.10 16.58
N VAL A 130 11.60 2.81 15.33
CA VAL A 130 10.25 2.34 14.97
C VAL A 130 9.99 0.92 15.51
N ALA A 131 10.97 0.02 15.40
CA ALA A 131 10.87 -1.34 15.94
C ALA A 131 10.71 -1.34 17.47
N SER A 132 11.43 -0.45 18.15
CA SER A 132 11.33 -0.27 19.60
C SER A 132 9.96 0.23 20.02
N HIS A 133 9.31 1.08 19.21
CA HIS A 133 7.93 1.51 19.42
C HIS A 133 6.92 0.36 19.27
N ALA A 134 7.24 -0.64 18.44
CA ALA A 134 6.48 -1.89 18.32
C ALA A 134 6.86 -2.96 19.35
N PHE A 135 7.81 -2.69 20.26
CA PHE A 135 8.35 -3.65 21.23
C PHE A 135 8.97 -4.92 20.61
N VAL A 136 9.54 -4.79 19.41
CA VAL A 136 10.16 -5.92 18.69
C VAL A 136 11.60 -5.63 18.30
N SER A 137 12.36 -6.70 18.07
CA SER A 137 13.71 -6.56 17.53
C SER A 137 13.66 -5.96 16.12
N LYS A 138 14.69 -5.18 15.77
CA LYS A 138 14.87 -4.62 14.43
C LYS A 138 14.85 -5.65 13.31
N CYS A 139 15.46 -6.82 13.52
CA CYS A 139 15.50 -7.88 12.51
C CYS A 139 14.10 -8.43 12.24
N HIS A 140 13.32 -8.69 13.30
CA HIS A 140 11.91 -9.09 13.19
C HIS A 140 11.10 -7.99 12.50
N TYR A 141 11.24 -6.75 12.97
CA TYR A 141 10.54 -5.60 12.40
C TYR A 141 10.83 -5.39 10.92
N SER A 142 12.10 -5.51 10.50
CA SER A 142 12.47 -5.39 9.08
C SER A 142 11.75 -6.41 8.20
N ARG A 143 11.65 -7.66 8.69
CA ARG A 143 11.04 -8.76 7.97
C ARG A 143 9.53 -8.55 7.85
N ILE A 144 8.86 -8.27 8.96
CA ILE A 144 7.42 -8.01 8.96
C ILE A 144 7.09 -6.74 8.17
N PHE A 145 7.88 -5.66 8.31
CA PHE A 145 7.68 -4.42 7.57
C PHE A 145 7.76 -4.66 6.06
N GLN A 146 8.78 -5.39 5.59
CA GLN A 146 8.88 -5.71 4.17
C GLN A 146 7.73 -6.60 3.68
N GLN A 147 7.26 -7.53 4.51
CA GLN A 147 6.09 -8.37 4.19
C GLN A 147 4.79 -7.56 4.12
N TYR A 148 4.61 -6.57 5.01
CA TYR A 148 3.40 -5.72 5.11
C TYR A 148 3.46 -4.42 4.31
N VAL A 149 4.60 -4.04 3.75
CA VAL A 149 4.74 -2.79 2.97
C VAL A 149 5.24 -3.07 1.55
N GLY A 150 5.75 -4.29 1.31
CA GLY A 150 6.32 -4.71 0.03
C GLY A 150 7.69 -4.07 -0.28
N LYS A 151 8.17 -3.15 0.56
CA LYS A 151 9.39 -2.35 0.33
C LYS A 151 10.25 -2.32 1.58
N GLY A 152 11.56 -2.15 1.39
CA GLY A 152 12.48 -1.96 2.51
C GLY A 152 12.19 -0.64 3.24
N PHE A 153 12.36 -0.61 4.56
CA PHE A 153 12.10 0.58 5.38
C PHE A 153 12.78 1.86 4.87
N LYS A 154 14.08 1.78 4.55
CA LYS A 154 14.82 2.94 4.04
C LYS A 154 14.23 3.46 2.74
N GLU A 155 13.90 2.55 1.83
CA GLU A 155 13.28 2.90 0.56
C GLU A 155 11.91 3.54 0.77
N TYR A 156 11.10 3.00 1.68
CA TYR A 156 9.80 3.56 2.04
C TYR A 156 9.90 5.00 2.55
N VAL A 157 10.78 5.23 3.54
CA VAL A 157 10.99 6.57 4.14
C VAL A 157 11.48 7.56 3.09
N ILE A 158 12.46 7.18 2.27
CA ILE A 158 12.98 8.06 1.20
C ILE A 158 11.85 8.44 0.23
N ASN A 159 11.08 7.47 -0.25
CA ASN A 159 9.99 7.75 -1.18
C ASN A 159 8.94 8.69 -0.58
N LYS A 160 8.50 8.43 0.66
CA LYS A 160 7.55 9.30 1.38
C LYS A 160 8.07 10.74 1.53
N ARG A 161 9.34 10.90 1.94
CA ARG A 161 9.99 12.23 2.04
C ARG A 161 10.07 12.95 0.70
N ILE A 162 10.45 12.25 -0.38
CA ILE A 162 10.51 12.84 -1.72
C ILE A 162 9.13 13.23 -2.24
N GLN A 163 8.08 12.46 -1.96
CA GLN A 163 6.72 12.89 -2.31
C GLN A 163 6.32 14.17 -1.57
N LYS A 164 6.63 14.29 -0.28
CA LYS A 164 6.42 15.53 0.49
C LYS A 164 7.24 16.69 -0.11
N ALA A 165 8.50 16.46 -0.45
CA ALA A 165 9.37 17.44 -1.08
C ALA A 165 8.77 18.01 -2.37
N LYS A 166 8.24 17.14 -3.24
CA LYS A 166 7.59 17.55 -4.50
C LYS A 166 6.40 18.47 -4.25
N LEU A 167 5.62 18.22 -3.20
CA LEU A 167 4.47 19.06 -2.85
C LEU A 167 4.93 20.45 -2.39
N LEU A 168 5.95 20.53 -1.57
CA LEU A 168 6.49 21.80 -1.05
C LEU A 168 7.18 22.62 -2.15
N LEU A 169 8.01 21.98 -2.99
CA LEU A 169 8.65 22.65 -4.13
C LEU A 169 7.63 23.18 -5.14
N LYS A 170 6.51 22.47 -5.34
CA LYS A 170 5.38 22.96 -6.16
C LYS A 170 4.70 24.19 -5.59
N LYS A 171 4.73 24.37 -4.27
CA LYS A 171 4.20 25.57 -3.58
C LYS A 171 5.19 26.75 -3.61
N GLY A 172 6.36 26.57 -4.22
CA GLY A 172 7.37 27.63 -4.37
C GLY A 172 8.39 27.71 -3.24
N GLU A 173 8.32 26.81 -2.24
CA GLU A 173 9.31 26.75 -1.15
C GLU A 173 10.73 26.55 -1.69
N THR A 174 11.72 27.09 -0.97
CA THR A 174 13.12 26.99 -1.41
C THR A 174 13.63 25.56 -1.27
N VAL A 175 14.58 25.17 -2.11
CA VAL A 175 15.18 23.82 -2.05
C VAL A 175 15.83 23.54 -0.69
N THR A 176 16.42 24.56 -0.08
CA THR A 176 17.04 24.49 1.24
C THR A 176 16.00 24.23 2.33
N ASP A 177 14.90 24.99 2.36
CA ASP A 177 13.84 24.82 3.36
C ASP A 177 13.16 23.46 3.22
N VAL A 178 12.91 23.02 1.99
CA VAL A 178 12.34 21.71 1.71
C VAL A 178 13.27 20.58 2.20
N CYS A 179 14.58 20.71 2.00
CA CYS A 179 15.54 19.71 2.47
C CYS A 179 15.43 19.48 3.98
N PHE A 180 15.48 20.57 4.77
CA PHE A 180 15.46 20.48 6.23
C PHE A 180 14.07 20.12 6.78
N SER A 181 12.99 20.60 6.16
CA SER A 181 11.62 20.32 6.63
C SER A 181 11.13 18.89 6.40
N ILE A 182 11.78 18.13 5.53
CA ILE A 182 11.45 16.71 5.27
C ILE A 182 12.43 15.73 5.93
N GLY A 183 13.31 16.22 6.81
CA GLY A 183 14.21 15.38 7.60
C GLY A 183 15.54 15.03 6.93
N TYR A 184 16.00 15.80 5.95
CA TYR A 184 17.38 15.74 5.48
C TYR A 184 18.21 16.87 6.10
N ASN A 185 19.45 16.56 6.46
CA ASN A 185 20.40 17.48 7.08
C ASN A 185 21.51 17.87 6.08
N ASP A 186 21.52 17.25 4.91
CA ASP A 186 22.50 17.42 3.86
C ASP A 186 21.79 17.65 2.52
N LEU A 187 21.94 18.87 2.01
CA LEU A 187 21.37 19.33 0.75
C LEU A 187 21.89 18.53 -0.46
N THR A 188 23.15 18.10 -0.40
CA THR A 188 23.79 17.30 -1.45
C THR A 188 23.18 15.91 -1.49
N HIS A 189 23.05 15.27 -0.33
CA HIS A 189 22.42 13.95 -0.24
C HIS A 189 20.94 14.00 -0.67
N PHE A 190 20.18 14.99 -0.19
CA PHE A 190 18.81 15.24 -0.63
C PHE A 190 18.72 15.40 -2.15
N GLY A 191 19.54 16.28 -2.73
CA GLY A 191 19.54 16.55 -4.17
C GLY A 191 19.81 15.29 -5.01
N ARG A 192 20.77 14.45 -4.59
CA ARG A 192 21.06 13.17 -5.24
C ARG A 192 19.87 12.20 -5.17
N MET A 193 19.25 12.05 -3.99
CA MET A 193 18.10 11.14 -3.81
C MET A 193 16.87 11.63 -4.57
N PHE A 194 16.60 12.93 -4.54
CA PHE A 194 15.51 13.53 -5.30
C PHE A 194 15.70 13.30 -6.80
N LYS A 195 16.88 13.61 -7.34
CA LYS A 195 17.17 13.36 -8.77
C LYS A 195 17.03 11.89 -9.14
N LYS A 196 17.52 10.99 -8.28
CA LYS A 196 17.42 9.53 -8.52
C LYS A 196 15.96 9.07 -8.65
N ILE A 197 15.06 9.61 -7.84
CA ILE A 197 13.65 9.18 -7.80
C ILE A 197 12.77 9.95 -8.80
N VAL A 198 13.04 11.24 -8.99
CA VAL A 198 12.19 12.14 -9.80
C VAL A 198 12.73 12.32 -11.22
N GLY A 199 14.01 12.04 -11.45
CA GLY A 199 14.69 12.17 -12.75
C GLY A 199 15.36 13.53 -12.98
N ILE A 200 14.96 14.58 -12.26
CA ILE A 200 15.51 15.94 -12.37
C ILE A 200 15.86 16.52 -11.01
N ASN A 201 16.70 17.56 -10.99
CA ASN A 201 17.14 18.18 -9.74
C ASN A 201 15.99 18.97 -9.05
N PRO A 202 16.01 19.11 -7.70
CA PRO A 202 14.98 19.86 -6.97
C PRO A 202 14.74 21.29 -7.48
N SER A 203 15.80 22.03 -7.81
CA SER A 203 15.69 23.40 -8.32
C SER A 203 15.01 23.45 -9.70
N GLN A 204 15.33 22.49 -10.57
CA GLN A 204 14.68 22.36 -11.87
C GLN A 204 13.20 22.01 -11.71
N TYR A 205 12.90 21.08 -10.79
CA TYR A 205 11.52 20.71 -10.46
C TYR A 205 10.74 21.93 -9.97
N ARG A 206 11.26 22.72 -9.03
CA ARG A 206 10.63 23.96 -8.55
C ARG A 206 10.36 24.93 -9.69
N ASN A 207 11.36 25.21 -10.53
CA ASN A 207 11.25 26.18 -11.63
C ASN A 207 10.16 25.81 -12.65
N GLN A 208 9.94 24.52 -12.90
CA GLN A 208 8.86 24.05 -13.78
C GLN A 208 7.46 24.41 -13.26
N TYR A 209 7.29 24.55 -11.94
CA TYR A 209 5.98 24.82 -11.34
C TYR A 209 5.82 26.27 -10.87
N SER A 210 6.90 27.00 -10.59
CA SER A 210 6.84 28.44 -10.30
C SER A 210 6.47 29.26 -11.54
N ALA A 211 6.95 28.89 -12.74
CA ALA A 211 6.58 29.55 -13.99
C ALA A 211 5.08 29.45 -14.35
N CYS A 212 4.36 28.51 -13.74
CA CYS A 212 2.92 28.29 -13.99
C CYS A 212 2.01 29.06 -13.01
N GLN A 213 2.56 29.64 -11.94
CA GLN A 213 1.80 30.39 -10.92
C GLN A 213 1.69 31.89 -11.22
N GLU A 214 2.65 32.47 -11.95
CA GLU A 214 2.60 33.87 -12.37
C GLU A 214 1.56 34.10 -13.48
N ALA A 215 1.36 33.13 -14.39
CA ALA A 215 0.41 33.21 -15.49
C ALA A 215 -1.08 33.12 -15.10
N LYS A 216 -1.42 32.93 -13.83
CA LYS A 216 -2.81 32.87 -13.33
C LYS A 216 -3.22 34.06 -12.46
N THR A 217 -2.32 35.02 -12.27
CA THR A 217 -2.54 36.22 -11.45
C THR A 217 -2.44 37.51 -12.27
N SER A 218 -2.42 37.41 -13.60
CA SER A 218 -2.47 38.53 -14.56
C SER A 218 -3.72 38.43 -15.42
#